data_AF-A0A8T3XX06-F1
#
_entry.id   AF-A0A8T3XX06-F1
#
_cell.length_a   1.000
_cell.length_b   1.000
_cell.length_c   1.000
_cell.angle_alpha   90.00
_cell.angle_beta   90.00
_cell.angle_gamma   90.00
#
_symmetry.space_group_name_H-M   'P 1'
#
loop_
_entity.id
_entity.type
_entity.pdbx_description
1 polymer ?
#
loop_
_entity_poly.entity_id
_entity_poly.type
_entity_poly.pdbx_seq_one_letter_code
_entity_poly.pdbx_strand_id
1 'polypeptide(L)'
;MKKIFKYAFIDAFWTSAYVIIVALLPYFLGQSALKDVKSIIIPIAMLMLLVFSVALVGSLIFGRPVIWYVDGKKKDAVSLLVCTLGILFIITLTVFLILTIFAGA
;
A
#
# COMPACT_ATOMS: atom_id res chain seq x y z
N MET A 1 -2.12 -17.40 20.20
CA MET A 1 -1.23 -17.59 19.04
C MET A 1 -1.92 -18.22 17.82
N LYS A 2 -2.59 -19.40 17.90
CA LYS A 2 -3.29 -20.04 16.75
C LYS A 2 -4.34 -19.17 16.02
N LYS A 3 -5.06 -18.30 16.74
CA LYS A 3 -6.11 -17.44 16.16
C LYS A 3 -5.55 -16.34 15.26
N ILE A 4 -4.41 -15.76 15.62
CA ILE A 4 -3.77 -14.67 14.87
C ILE A 4 -3.31 -15.18 13.50
N PHE A 5 -2.74 -16.40 13.47
CA PHE A 5 -2.34 -17.04 12.22
C PHE A 5 -3.54 -17.29 11.30
N LYS A 6 -4.69 -17.68 11.85
CA LYS A 6 -5.93 -17.87 11.07
C LYS A 6 -6.42 -16.57 10.44
N TYR A 7 -6.45 -15.47 11.21
CA TYR A 7 -6.84 -14.16 10.68
C TYR A 7 -5.85 -13.63 9.65
N ALA A 8 -4.54 -13.71 9.94
CA ALA A 8 -3.50 -13.31 8.99
C ALA A 8 -3.57 -14.09 7.68
N PHE A 9 -3.88 -15.39 7.73
CA PHE A 9 -4.03 -16.21 6.52
C PHE A 9 -5.28 -15.82 5.72
N ILE A 10 -6.38 -15.52 6.41
CA ILE A 10 -7.62 -15.05 5.80
C ILE A 10 -7.40 -13.69 5.15
N ASP A 11 -6.77 -12.74 5.85
CA ASP A 11 -6.50 -11.40 5.34
C ASP A 11 -5.54 -11.45 4.15
N ALA A 12 -4.48 -12.26 4.22
CA ALA A 12 -3.56 -12.49 3.12
C ALA A 12 -4.26 -13.13 1.90
N PHE A 13 -5.19 -14.05 2.13
CA PHE A 13 -5.96 -14.71 1.07
C PHE A 13 -6.95 -13.76 0.39
N TRP A 14 -7.67 -12.93 1.15
CA TRP A 14 -8.56 -11.91 0.58
C TRP A 14 -7.79 -10.84 -0.17
N THR A 15 -6.63 -10.44 0.35
CA THR A 15 -5.75 -9.47 -0.29
C THR A 15 -5.19 -10.00 -1.60
N SER A 16 -4.74 -11.26 -1.63
CA SER A 16 -4.25 -11.89 -2.86
C SER A 16 -5.36 -12.05 -3.90
N ALA A 17 -6.56 -12.45 -3.48
CA ALA A 17 -7.73 -12.53 -4.36
C ALA A 17 -8.08 -11.17 -4.98
N TYR A 18 -8.08 -10.10 -4.18
CA TYR A 18 -8.30 -8.73 -4.67
C TYR A 18 -7.24 -8.31 -5.69
N VAL A 19 -5.96 -8.54 -5.38
CA VAL A 19 -4.85 -8.23 -6.29
C VAL A 19 -4.98 -8.97 -7.62
N ILE A 20 -5.37 -10.24 -7.60
CA ILE A 20 -5.61 -11.04 -8.81
C ILE A 20 -6.73 -10.41 -9.64
N ILE A 21 -7.84 -10.01 -9.03
CA ILE A 21 -8.96 -9.35 -9.69
C ILE A 21 -8.52 -8.01 -10.32
N VAL A 22 -7.75 -7.20 -9.60
CA VAL A 22 -7.22 -5.92 -10.11
C VAL A 22 -6.21 -6.16 -11.24
N ALA A 23 -5.38 -7.20 -11.18
CA ALA A 23 -4.46 -7.58 -12.24
C ALA A 23 -5.18 -8.06 -13.51
N LEU A 24 -6.38 -8.64 -13.36
CA LEU A 24 -7.24 -9.09 -14.46
C LEU A 24 -7.89 -7.91 -15.21
N LEU A 25 -8.10 -6.74 -14.57
CA LEU A 25 -8.66 -5.56 -15.24
C LEU A 25 -7.86 -5.13 -16.49
N PRO A 26 -6.53 -4.90 -16.42
CA PRO A 26 -5.73 -4.54 -17.59
C PRO A 26 -5.68 -5.65 -18.66
N TYR A 27 -5.85 -6.92 -18.27
CA TYR A 27 -5.96 -8.03 -19.21
C TYR A 27 -7.27 -7.99 -20.03
N PHE A 28 -8.39 -7.68 -19.38
CA PHE A 28 -9.72 -7.59 -20.01
C PHE A 28 -9.96 -6.27 -20.78
N LEU A 29 -9.36 -5.16 -20.34
CA LEU A 29 -9.51 -3.84 -20.99
C LEU A 29 -8.63 -3.69 -22.25
N GLY A 30 -7.56 -4.49 -22.37
CA GLY A 30 -6.91 -4.86 -23.62
C GLY A 30 -6.05 -3.80 -24.35
N GLN A 31 -4.90 -4.27 -24.88
CA GLN A 31 -4.35 -3.86 -26.18
C GLN A 31 -3.26 -4.87 -26.61
N SER A 32 -3.67 -6.01 -27.20
CA SER A 32 -2.90 -6.93 -28.07
C SER A 32 -1.52 -7.52 -27.67
N ALA A 33 -0.87 -7.18 -26.54
CA ALA A 33 0.60 -7.26 -26.47
C ALA A 33 1.26 -8.03 -25.30
N LEU A 34 0.72 -9.14 -24.79
CA LEU A 34 1.43 -9.89 -23.74
C LEU A 34 1.31 -11.43 -23.90
N LYS A 35 1.92 -11.92 -24.99
CA LYS A 35 1.69 -13.24 -25.62
C LYS A 35 2.14 -14.50 -24.84
N ASP A 36 2.58 -14.41 -23.59
CA ASP A 36 3.08 -15.57 -22.85
C ASP A 36 2.55 -15.57 -21.41
N VAL A 37 2.40 -16.74 -20.80
CA VAL A 37 1.95 -16.97 -19.41
C VAL A 37 2.70 -16.10 -18.38
N LYS A 38 3.90 -15.63 -18.74
CA LYS A 38 4.69 -14.63 -18.00
C LYS A 38 3.97 -13.29 -17.82
N SER A 39 3.07 -12.93 -18.73
CA SER A 39 2.27 -11.70 -18.76
C SER A 39 1.40 -11.48 -17.54
N ILE A 40 0.83 -12.53 -16.95
CA ILE A 40 -0.17 -12.41 -15.88
C ILE A 40 0.53 -12.45 -14.52
N ILE A 41 1.61 -13.23 -14.42
CA ILE A 41 2.38 -13.38 -13.18
C ILE A 41 3.15 -12.09 -12.84
N ILE A 42 3.67 -11.37 -13.83
CA ILE A 42 4.39 -10.11 -13.61
C ILE A 42 3.52 -9.05 -12.89
N PRO A 43 2.34 -8.66 -13.39
CA PRO A 43 1.49 -7.67 -12.73
C PRO A 43 0.98 -8.15 -11.37
N ILE A 44 0.69 -9.45 -11.20
CA ILE A 44 0.32 -10.01 -9.89
C ILE A 44 1.47 -9.86 -8.89
N ALA A 45 2.70 -10.20 -9.28
CA ALA A 45 3.87 -10.08 -8.41
C ALA A 45 4.17 -8.61 -8.06
N MET A 46 4.08 -7.71 -9.03
CA MET A 46 4.25 -6.26 -8.80
C MET A 46 3.18 -5.70 -7.85
N LEU A 47 1.91 -6.08 -8.04
CA LEU A 47 0.81 -5.65 -7.16
C LEU A 47 0.93 -6.27 -5.77
N MET A 48 1.32 -7.55 -5.64
CA MET A 48 1.57 -8.15 -4.33
C MET A 48 2.71 -7.46 -3.60
N LEU A 49 3.81 -7.15 -4.29
CA LEU A 49 4.96 -6.44 -3.69
C LEU A 49 4.56 -5.02 -3.27
N LEU A 50 3.75 -4.34 -4.08
CA LEU A 50 3.17 -3.04 -3.73
C LEU A 50 2.29 -3.13 -2.49
N VAL A 51 1.33 -4.06 -2.46
CA VAL A 51 0.43 -4.21 -1.32
C VAL A 51 1.19 -4.61 -0.05
N PHE A 52 2.21 -5.47 -0.16
CA PHE A 52 3.07 -5.83 0.95
C PHE A 52 3.85 -4.62 1.50
N SER A 53 4.41 -3.78 0.61
CA SER A 53 5.09 -2.54 1.00
C SER A 53 4.13 -1.55 1.68
N VAL A 54 2.96 -1.34 1.09
CA VAL A 54 1.91 -0.46 1.66
C VAL A 54 1.41 -1.02 3.00
N ALA A 55 1.30 -2.33 3.16
CA ALA A 55 0.92 -2.95 4.43
C ALA A 55 1.99 -2.74 5.51
N LEU A 56 3.28 -2.85 5.17
CA LEU A 56 4.37 -2.55 6.10
C LEU A 56 4.38 -1.08 6.52
N VAL A 57 4.35 -0.17 5.55
CA VAL A 57 4.36 1.27 5.82
C VAL A 57 3.08 1.70 6.53
N GLY A 58 1.93 1.16 6.12
CA GLY A 58 0.64 1.35 6.76
C GLY A 58 0.65 0.85 8.20
N SER A 59 1.20 -0.34 8.48
CA SER A 59 1.34 -0.82 9.85
C SER A 59 2.28 0.06 10.68
N LEU A 60 3.31 0.65 10.09
CA LEU A 60 4.25 1.53 10.79
C LEU A 60 3.64 2.90 11.10
N ILE A 61 2.87 3.46 10.16
CA ILE A 61 2.19 4.74 10.30
C ILE A 61 0.96 4.61 11.21
N PHE A 62 0.11 3.61 10.98
CA PHE A 62 -1.17 3.44 11.69
C PHE A 62 -1.07 2.63 12.98
N GLY A 63 -0.02 1.83 13.18
CA GLY A 63 0.10 0.96 14.36
C GLY A 63 -0.02 1.70 15.69
N ARG A 64 0.77 2.76 15.88
CA ARG A 64 0.72 3.59 17.11
C ARG A 64 -0.58 4.41 17.25
N PRO A 65 -1.04 5.14 16.22
CA PRO A 65 -2.30 5.87 16.28
C PRO A 65 -3.50 4.98 16.62
N VAL A 66 -3.57 3.77 16.04
CA VAL A 66 -4.68 2.84 16.28
C VAL A 66 -4.71 2.38 17.74
N ILE A 67 -3.57 2.07 18.35
CA ILE A 67 -3.48 1.70 19.76
C ILE A 67 -3.97 2.86 20.65
N TRP A 68 -3.48 4.08 20.40
CA TRP A 68 -3.89 5.26 21.17
C TRP A 68 -5.37 5.65 20.98
N TYR A 69 -5.94 5.34 19.81
CA TYR A 69 -7.36 5.54 19.55
C TYR A 69 -8.24 4.57 20.37
N VAL A 70 -7.81 3.31 20.50
CA VAL A 70 -8.49 2.29 21.32
C VAL A 70 -8.34 2.58 22.82
N ASP A 71 -7.19 3.12 23.25
CA ASP A 71 -6.93 3.56 24.65
C ASP A 71 -7.71 4.84 25.05
N GLY A 72 -8.60 5.35 24.19
CA GLY A 72 -9.45 6.51 24.49
C GLY A 72 -8.79 7.87 24.26
N LYS A 73 -7.50 7.92 23.92
CA LYS A 73 -6.76 9.15 23.57
C LYS A 73 -6.96 9.56 22.11
N LYS A 74 -8.22 9.68 21.70
CA LYS A 74 -8.63 9.90 20.30
C LYS A 74 -8.03 11.18 19.69
N LYS A 75 -7.93 12.25 20.49
CA LYS A 75 -7.35 13.53 20.05
C LYS A 75 -5.86 13.41 19.72
N ASP A 76 -5.10 12.77 20.60
CA ASP A 76 -3.65 12.59 20.42
C ASP A 76 -3.33 11.60 19.29
N ALA A 77 -4.15 10.54 19.16
CA ALA A 77 -4.03 9.57 18.08
C ALA A 77 -4.21 10.22 16.69
N VAL A 78 -5.26 11.04 16.51
CA VAL A 78 -5.51 11.74 15.25
C VAL A 78 -4.44 12.81 15.01
N SER A 79 -4.01 13.52 16.05
CA SER A 79 -2.95 14.53 15.92
C SER A 79 -1.62 13.91 15.47
N LEU A 80 -1.23 12.75 16.00
CA LEU A 80 -0.03 12.05 15.55
C LEU A 80 -0.12 11.60 14.09
N LEU A 81 -1.28 11.05 13.70
CA LEU A 81 -1.50 10.56 12.34
C LEU A 81 -1.42 11.72 11.34
N VAL A 82 -2.11 12.83 11.63
CA VAL A 82 -2.09 14.04 10.79
C VAL A 82 -0.69 14.66 10.72
N CYS A 83 0.04 14.75 11.83
CA CYS A 83 1.43 15.22 11.82
C CYS A 83 2.33 14.32 10.97
N THR A 84 2.17 12.99 11.08
CA THR A 84 2.95 12.02 10.30
C THR A 84 2.65 12.15 8.80
N LEU A 85 1.37 12.27 8.42
CA LEU A 85 0.98 12.51 7.03
C LEU A 85 1.45 13.89 6.52
N GLY A 86 1.40 14.92 7.35
CA GLY A 86 1.86 16.26 7.02
C GLY A 86 3.36 16.30 6.71
N ILE A 87 4.19 15.65 7.55
CA ILE A 87 5.63 15.54 7.31
C ILE A 87 5.91 14.75 6.03
N LEU A 88 5.22 13.61 5.84
CA LEU A 88 5.35 12.84 4.61
C LEU A 88 4.97 13.66 3.38
N PHE A 89 3.88 14.44 3.44
CA PHE A 89 3.45 15.31 2.36
C PHE A 89 4.51 16.38 2.01
N ILE A 90 5.12 17.01 3.01
CA ILE A 90 6.20 17.99 2.81
C ILE A 90 7.42 17.33 2.17
N ILE A 91 7.80 16.14 2.63
CA ILE A 91 8.91 15.37 2.03
C ILE A 91 8.58 15.02 0.58
N THR A 92 7.38 14.54 0.29
CA THR A 92 6.93 14.23 -1.08
C THR A 92 7.00 15.47 -1.96
N LEU A 93 6.49 16.61 -1.49
CA LEU A 93 6.50 17.87 -2.25
C LEU A 93 7.93 18.35 -2.53
N THR A 94 8.83 18.20 -1.56
CA THR A 94 10.26 18.52 -1.69
C THR A 94 10.94 17.64 -2.73
N VAL A 95 10.70 16.32 -2.70
CA VAL A 95 11.26 15.38 -3.68
C VAL A 95 10.74 15.67 -5.10
N PHE A 96 9.44 15.98 -5.24
CA PHE A 96 8.87 16.38 -6.52
C PHE A 96 9.47 17.69 -7.04
N LEU A 97 9.66 18.69 -6.18
CA LEU A 97 10.33 19.94 -6.55
C LEU A 97 11.76 19.70 -7.04
N ILE A 98 12.55 18.90 -6.32
CA ILE A 98 13.91 18.51 -6.74
C ILE A 98 13.87 17.82 -8.10
N LEU A 99 12.94 16.87 -8.29
CA LEU A 99 12.79 16.16 -9.56
C LEU A 99 12.42 17.10 -10.70
N THR A 100 11.54 18.09 -10.50
CA THR A 100 11.20 19.07 -11.54
C THR A 100 12.37 19.99 -11.91
N ILE A 101 13.23 20.35 -10.95
CA ILE A 101 14.43 21.16 -11.22
C ILE A 101 15.48 20.35 -11.99
N PHE A 102 15.63 19.07 -11.66
CA PHE A 102 16.64 18.20 -12.28
C PHE A 102 16.20 17.60 -13.63
N ALA A 103 14.90 17.35 -13.81
CA ALA A 103 14.34 16.84 -15.07
C ALA A 103 13.99 17.96 -16.07
N GLY A 104 13.94 19.21 -15.61
CA GLY A 104 13.73 20.40 -16.42
C GLY A 104 15.01 21.10 -16.91
N ALA A 105 16.18 20.47 -16.73
CA ALA A 105 17.50 20.92 -17.22
C ALA A 105 18.03 19.94 -18.27
#